data_AF-M0LIC7-F1
#
_entry.id   AF-M0LIC7-F1
#
_cell.length_a   1.000
_cell.length_b   1.000
_cell.length_c   1.000
_cell.angle_alpha   90.00
_cell.angle_beta   90.00
_cell.angle_gamma   90.00
#
_symmetry.space_group_name_H-M   'P 1'
#
loop_
_entity.id
_entity.type
_entity.pdbx_description
1 polymer ?
#
loop_
_entity_poly.entity_id
_entity_poly.type
_entity_poly.pdbx_seq_one_letter_code
_entity_poly.pdbx_strand_id
1 'polypeptide(L)'
;MIYRRLAIAAAIGFLNAVIVYYNGYYLLNLSLDAEGIRLLGYKSLQAFGMFVLGAGSTYGLLRYTLVCPFALTVLFTAYSLYDHVSPAMEGFTPLYLGVWFVFVVVVALVATLEYGVRSGLAIYPPEPLL
;
A
#
# COMPACT_ATOMS: atom_id res chain seq x y z
N MET A 1 -9.43 -22.03 -3.36
CA MET A 1 -9.70 -20.59 -3.57
C MET A 1 -8.82 -19.67 -2.72
N ILE A 2 -8.59 -19.93 -1.44
CA ILE A 2 -7.78 -19.04 -0.58
C ILE A 2 -6.35 -18.79 -1.10
N TYR A 3 -5.66 -19.84 -1.58
CA TYR A 3 -4.30 -19.73 -2.15
C TYR A 3 -4.23 -18.81 -3.37
N ARG A 4 -5.28 -18.81 -4.20
CA ARG A 4 -5.37 -17.94 -5.39
C ARG A 4 -5.48 -16.47 -4.99
N ARG A 5 -6.29 -16.15 -3.96
CA ARG A 5 -6.39 -14.77 -3.44
C ARG A 5 -5.08 -14.29 -2.85
N LEU A 6 -4.41 -15.14 -2.07
CA LEU A 6 -3.11 -14.81 -1.49
C LEU A 6 -2.07 -14.56 -2.58
N ALA A 7 -2.06 -15.38 -3.64
CA ALA A 7 -1.16 -15.18 -4.78
C ALA A 7 -1.42 -13.84 -5.50
N ILE A 8 -2.70 -13.51 -5.77
CA ILE A 8 -3.06 -12.22 -6.40
C ILE A 8 -2.68 -11.05 -5.48
N ALA A 9 -3.01 -11.13 -4.19
CA ALA A 9 -2.68 -10.11 -3.22
C ALA A 9 -1.16 -9.89 -3.12
N ALA A 10 -0.38 -10.98 -3.05
CA ALA A 10 1.08 -10.90 -3.03
C ALA A 10 1.63 -10.28 -4.33
N ALA A 11 1.07 -10.63 -5.50
CA ALA A 11 1.48 -10.05 -6.78
C ALA A 11 1.20 -8.54 -6.85
N ILE A 12 0.02 -8.09 -6.39
CA ILE A 12 -0.33 -6.66 -6.34
C ILE A 12 0.51 -5.93 -5.29
N GLY A 13 0.76 -6.54 -4.13
CA GLY A 13 1.69 -5.99 -3.13
C GLY A 13 3.09 -5.80 -3.70
N PHE A 14 3.61 -6.80 -4.40
CA PHE A 14 4.91 -6.72 -5.06
C PHE A 14 4.94 -5.60 -6.11
N LEU A 15 3.91 -5.52 -6.96
CA LEU A 15 3.76 -4.45 -7.95
C LEU A 15 3.74 -3.06 -7.30
N ASN A 16 2.97 -2.89 -6.23
CA ASN A 16 2.88 -1.64 -5.48
C ASN A 16 4.26 -1.22 -4.93
N ALA A 17 4.98 -2.16 -4.33
CA ALA A 17 6.32 -1.93 -3.82
C ALA A 17 7.27 -1.49 -4.94
N VAL A 18 7.27 -2.20 -6.08
CA VAL A 18 8.11 -1.86 -7.24
C VAL A 18 7.80 -0.46 -7.78
N ILE A 19 6.53 -0.12 -7.96
CA ILE A 19 6.10 1.19 -8.49
C ILE A 19 6.60 2.33 -7.60
N VAL A 20 6.30 2.26 -6.30
CA VAL A 20 6.65 3.35 -5.37
C VAL A 20 8.18 3.45 -5.20
N TYR A 21 8.89 2.31 -5.18
CA TYR A 21 10.35 2.30 -5.13
C TYR A 21 10.99 2.89 -6.37
N TYR A 22 10.51 2.48 -7.54
CA TYR A 22 11.01 2.97 -8.81
C TYR A 22 10.84 4.49 -8.88
N ASN A 23 9.65 4.97 -8.50
CA ASN A 23 9.37 6.40 -8.44
C ASN A 23 10.27 7.15 -7.44
N GLY A 24 10.34 6.69 -6.18
CA GLY A 24 11.12 7.36 -5.14
C GLY A 24 12.63 7.40 -5.42
N TYR A 25 13.22 6.25 -5.73
CA TYR A 25 14.68 6.14 -5.81
C TYR A 25 15.26 6.45 -7.19
N TYR A 26 14.54 6.14 -8.27
CA TYR A 26 15.06 6.34 -9.62
C TYR A 26 14.55 7.62 -10.28
N LEU A 27 13.29 8.00 -10.04
CA LEU A 27 12.71 9.19 -10.66
C LEU A 27 12.89 10.45 -9.80
N LEU A 28 12.78 10.33 -8.48
CA LEU A 28 12.94 11.45 -7.55
C LEU A 28 14.33 11.52 -6.90
N ASN A 29 15.23 10.57 -7.21
CA ASN A 29 16.60 10.50 -6.65
C ASN A 29 16.63 10.60 -5.11
N LEU A 30 15.66 10.00 -4.41
CA LEU A 30 15.67 9.99 -2.95
C LEU A 30 16.92 9.27 -2.42
N SER A 31 17.79 10.01 -1.77
CA SER A 31 18.94 9.46 -1.05
C SER A 31 18.57 9.20 0.41
N LEU A 32 19.09 8.10 0.95
CA LEU A 32 19.07 7.84 2.38
C LEU A 32 20.48 8.05 2.92
N ASP A 33 20.62 8.85 3.97
CA ASP A 33 21.87 8.98 4.74
C ASP A 33 22.07 7.73 5.61
N ALA A 34 22.35 6.61 4.94
CA ALA A 34 22.68 5.33 5.56
C ALA A 34 23.64 4.55 4.65
N GLU A 35 24.58 3.84 5.26
CA GLU A 35 25.56 3.03 4.53
C GLU A 35 25.51 1.55 4.95
N GLY A 36 26.03 0.70 4.07
CA GLY A 36 26.19 -0.73 4.31
C GLY A 36 24.89 -1.45 4.71
N ILE A 37 24.96 -2.27 5.75
CA ILE A 37 23.84 -3.13 6.18
C ILE A 37 22.63 -2.34 6.69
N ARG A 38 22.86 -1.12 7.22
CA ARG A 38 21.78 -0.25 7.70
C ARG A 38 20.93 0.25 6.54
N LEU A 39 21.56 0.64 5.44
CA LEU A 39 20.88 1.03 4.21
C LEU A 39 20.01 -0.11 3.66
N LEU A 40 20.57 -1.32 3.64
CA LEU A 40 19.82 -2.51 3.21
C LEU A 40 18.60 -2.74 4.12
N GLY A 41 18.76 -2.66 5.44
CA GLY A 41 17.66 -2.81 6.40
C GLY A 41 16.55 -1.79 6.19
N TYR A 42 16.88 -0.51 6.02
CA TYR A 42 15.88 0.54 5.77
C TYR A 42 15.14 0.32 4.45
N LYS A 43 15.87 -0.01 3.37
CA LYS A 43 15.27 -0.31 2.07
C LYS A 43 14.42 -1.57 2.09
N SER A 44 14.79 -2.61 2.83
CA SER A 44 13.95 -3.80 2.97
C SER A 44 12.67 -3.49 3.74
N LEU A 45 12.76 -2.70 4.81
CA LEU A 45 11.61 -2.35 5.65
C LEU A 45 10.58 -1.49 4.91
N GLN A 46 11.05 -0.48 4.17
CA GLN A 46 10.19 0.39 3.36
C GLN A 46 9.52 -0.40 2.21
N ALA A 47 10.25 -1.31 1.54
CA ALA A 47 9.70 -2.16 0.49
C ALA A 47 8.65 -3.11 1.05
N PHE A 48 8.91 -3.68 2.23
CA PHE A 48 7.94 -4.48 2.95
C PHE A 48 6.68 -3.67 3.31
N GLY A 49 6.82 -2.43 3.74
CA GLY A 49 5.69 -1.54 4.01
C GLY A 49 4.78 -1.34 2.80
N MET A 50 5.38 -1.03 1.64
CA MET A 50 4.64 -0.88 0.38
C MET A 50 4.01 -2.19 -0.07
N PHE A 51 4.69 -3.32 0.13
CA PHE A 51 4.15 -4.64 -0.13
C PHE A 51 2.92 -4.91 0.73
N VAL A 52 2.99 -4.66 2.03
CA VAL A 52 1.89 -4.86 2.98
C VAL A 52 0.69 -3.98 2.63
N LEU A 53 0.90 -2.72 2.25
CA LEU A 53 -0.17 -1.82 1.82
C LEU A 53 -0.91 -2.34 0.59
N GLY A 54 -0.18 -2.76 -0.45
CA GLY A 54 -0.78 -3.30 -1.66
C GLY A 54 -1.41 -4.66 -1.45
N ALA A 55 -0.73 -5.59 -0.78
CA ALA A 55 -1.21 -6.94 -0.54
C ALA A 55 -2.38 -6.96 0.44
N GLY A 56 -2.27 -6.22 1.54
CA GLY A 56 -3.29 -6.16 2.59
C GLY A 56 -4.61 -5.60 2.07
N SER A 57 -4.57 -4.46 1.37
CA SER A 57 -5.78 -3.86 0.80
C SER A 57 -6.40 -4.72 -0.30
N THR A 58 -5.58 -5.34 -1.15
CA THR A 58 -6.04 -6.29 -2.19
C THR A 58 -6.67 -7.54 -1.57
N TYR A 59 -6.06 -8.11 -0.53
CA TYR A 59 -6.64 -9.25 0.15
C TYR A 59 -7.97 -8.88 0.82
N GLY A 60 -8.05 -7.69 1.44
CA GLY A 60 -9.28 -7.14 1.98
C GLY A 60 -10.39 -7.02 0.93
N LEU A 61 -10.05 -6.51 -0.26
CA LEU A 61 -10.96 -6.45 -1.40
C LEU A 61 -11.40 -7.85 -1.84
N LEU A 62 -10.48 -8.78 -2.05
CA LEU A 62 -10.83 -10.10 -2.60
C LEU A 62 -11.61 -10.96 -1.59
N ARG A 63 -11.23 -10.91 -0.31
CA ARG A 63 -11.85 -11.74 0.73
C ARG A 63 -13.14 -11.15 1.29
N TYR A 64 -13.17 -9.84 1.49
CA TYR A 64 -14.23 -9.16 2.23
C TYR A 64 -14.91 -8.05 1.41
N THR A 65 -14.54 -7.86 0.14
CA THR A 65 -15.08 -6.82 -0.76
C THR A 65 -14.94 -5.40 -0.21
N LEU A 66 -13.90 -5.17 0.58
CA LEU A 66 -13.60 -3.87 1.16
C LEU A 66 -13.01 -2.99 0.06
N VAL A 67 -13.81 -2.07 -0.45
CA VAL A 67 -13.44 -1.23 -1.59
C VAL A 67 -12.66 -0.01 -1.12
N CYS A 68 -13.04 0.57 0.01
CA CYS A 68 -12.41 1.78 0.55
C CYS A 68 -10.91 1.63 0.83
N PRO A 69 -10.42 0.59 1.54
CA PRO A 69 -8.99 0.46 1.81
C PRO A 69 -8.19 0.22 0.52
N PHE A 70 -8.76 -0.52 -0.45
CA PHE A 70 -8.11 -0.72 -1.74
C PHE A 70 -8.01 0.58 -2.54
N ALA A 71 -9.12 1.31 -2.67
CA ALA A 71 -9.15 2.61 -3.33
C ALA A 71 -8.17 3.59 -2.69
N LEU A 72 -8.07 3.59 -1.35
CA LEU A 72 -7.15 4.45 -0.63
C LEU A 72 -5.67 4.12 -0.93
N THR A 73 -5.30 2.83 -0.94
CA THR A 73 -3.96 2.42 -1.37
C THR A 73 -3.66 2.86 -2.81
N VAL A 74 -4.62 2.71 -3.72
CA VAL A 74 -4.46 3.16 -5.12
C VAL A 74 -4.26 4.67 -5.18
N LEU A 75 -5.01 5.46 -4.40
CA LEU A 75 -4.87 6.90 -4.32
C LEU A 75 -3.50 7.32 -3.79
N PHE A 76 -2.99 6.69 -2.73
CA PHE A 76 -1.65 6.98 -2.21
C PHE A 76 -0.57 6.69 -3.25
N THR A 77 -0.66 5.55 -3.95
CA THR A 77 0.31 5.20 -4.99
C THR A 77 0.22 6.14 -6.18
N ALA A 78 -0.99 6.55 -6.60
CA ALA A 78 -1.19 7.53 -7.66
C ALA A 78 -0.63 8.92 -7.27
N TYR A 79 -0.83 9.34 -6.02
CA TYR A 79 -0.32 10.62 -5.53
C TYR A 79 1.21 10.59 -5.39
N SER A 80 1.80 9.44 -5.03
CA SER A 80 3.25 9.24 -5.12
C SER A 80 3.74 9.44 -6.55
N LEU A 81 3.09 8.84 -7.55
CA LEU A 81 3.46 9.03 -8.95
C LEU A 81 3.29 10.48 -9.44
N TYR A 82 2.32 11.21 -8.88
CA TYR A 82 2.10 12.61 -9.21
C TYR A 82 3.28 13.51 -8.83
N ASP A 83 4.01 13.20 -7.74
CA ASP A 83 5.20 13.97 -7.36
C ASP A 83 6.27 14.01 -8.46
N HIS A 84 6.33 13.00 -9.33
CA HIS A 84 7.27 13.04 -10.45
C HIS A 84 6.95 14.14 -11.46
N VAL A 85 5.66 14.48 -11.60
CA VAL A 85 5.17 15.52 -12.50
C VAL A 85 5.27 16.91 -11.85
N SER A 86 5.17 17.00 -10.53
CA SER A 86 5.33 18.24 -9.76
C SER A 86 6.29 18.05 -8.59
N PRO A 87 7.61 17.98 -8.86
CA PRO A 87 8.60 17.70 -7.83
C PRO A 87 8.75 18.89 -6.87
N ALA A 88 8.17 18.77 -5.68
CA ALA A 88 8.41 19.65 -4.53
C ALA A 88 9.28 18.92 -3.49
N MET A 89 10.15 19.64 -2.76
CA MET A 89 10.99 19.05 -1.71
C MET A 89 10.18 18.46 -0.53
N GLU A 90 8.91 18.86 -0.40
CA GLU A 90 7.92 18.33 0.54
C GLU A 90 6.95 17.35 -0.15
N GLY A 91 7.43 16.60 -1.14
CA GLY A 91 6.63 15.65 -1.92
C GLY A 91 6.05 14.51 -1.07
N PHE A 92 4.94 13.95 -1.53
CA PHE A 92 4.25 12.87 -0.83
C PHE A 92 5.06 11.56 -0.75
N THR A 93 5.88 11.26 -1.75
CA THR A 93 6.63 10.02 -1.91
C THR A 93 7.65 9.79 -0.80
N PRO A 94 8.51 10.76 -0.43
CA PRO A 94 9.37 10.61 0.74
C PRO A 94 8.59 10.42 2.05
N LEU A 95 7.43 11.07 2.22
CA LEU A 95 6.54 10.81 3.37
C LEU A 95 5.98 9.39 3.33
N TYR A 96 5.49 8.96 2.17
CA TYR A 96 4.86 7.66 1.97
C TYR A 96 5.83 6.51 2.21
N LEU A 97 7.07 6.63 1.76
CA LEU A 97 8.15 5.69 2.04
C LEU A 97 8.66 5.81 3.48
N GLY A 98 8.89 7.02 3.98
CA GLY A 98 9.52 7.26 5.29
C GLY A 98 8.67 6.84 6.48
N VAL A 99 7.34 7.07 6.41
CA VAL A 99 6.39 6.76 7.48
C VAL A 99 5.26 5.83 7.03
N TRP A 100 5.60 4.86 6.18
CA TRP A 100 4.65 3.87 5.61
C TRP A 100 3.73 3.19 6.64
N PHE A 101 4.22 2.98 7.87
CA PHE A 101 3.44 2.35 8.94
C PHE A 101 2.21 3.19 9.35
N VAL A 102 2.28 4.52 9.23
CA VAL A 102 1.12 5.41 9.45
C VAL A 102 0.05 5.14 8.40
N PHE A 103 0.44 5.00 7.13
CA PHE A 103 -0.48 4.67 6.05
C PHE A 103 -1.10 3.28 6.23
N VAL A 104 -0.33 2.30 6.72
CA VAL A 104 -0.87 0.97 7.06
C VAL A 104 -1.94 1.09 8.14
N VAL A 105 -1.69 1.86 9.20
CA VAL A 105 -2.67 2.10 10.27
C VAL A 105 -3.93 2.78 9.71
N VAL A 106 -3.78 3.81 8.88
CA VAL A 106 -4.93 4.49 8.25
C VAL A 106 -5.75 3.53 7.38
N VAL A 107 -5.10 2.74 6.51
CA VAL A 107 -5.78 1.75 5.66
C VAL A 107 -6.46 0.68 6.51
N ALA A 108 -5.83 0.22 7.58
CA ALA A 108 -6.41 -0.76 8.49
C ALA A 108 -7.65 -0.20 9.23
N LEU A 109 -7.59 1.05 9.71
CA LEU A 109 -8.73 1.73 10.33
C LEU A 109 -9.90 1.85 9.36
N VAL A 110 -9.65 2.28 8.12
CA VAL A 110 -10.67 2.36 7.08
C VAL A 110 -11.27 0.98 6.77
N ALA A 111 -10.43 -0.06 6.68
CA ALA A 111 -10.89 -1.42 6.50
C ALA A 111 -11.78 -1.91 7.66
N THR A 112 -11.39 -1.64 8.91
CA THR A 112 -12.19 -1.99 10.10
C THR A 112 -13.51 -1.24 10.13
N LEU A 113 -13.52 0.05 9.81
CA LEU A 113 -14.73 0.86 9.76
C LEU A 113 -15.68 0.38 8.66
N GLU A 114 -15.18 0.19 7.44
CA GLU A 114 -16.00 -0.31 6.32
C GLU A 114 -16.57 -1.69 6.64
N TYR A 115 -15.74 -2.60 7.18
CA TYR A 115 -16.19 -3.91 7.60
C TYR A 115 -17.26 -3.82 8.69
N GLY A 116 -17.05 -3.01 9.73
CA GLY A 116 -17.98 -2.83 10.84
C GLY A 116 -19.33 -2.24 10.40
N VAL A 117 -19.31 -1.21 9.54
CA VAL A 117 -20.53 -0.60 8.99
C VAL A 117 -21.31 -1.61 8.14
N ARG A 118 -20.63 -2.32 7.23
CA ARG A 118 -21.25 -3.36 6.40
C ARG A 118 -21.84 -4.49 7.25
N SER A 119 -21.13 -4.86 8.32
CA SER A 119 -21.58 -5.85 9.29
C SER A 119 -22.87 -5.43 9.98
N GLY A 120 -22.91 -4.21 10.50
CA GLY A 120 -24.08 -3.67 11.22
C GLY A 120 -25.29 -3.45 10.31
N LEU A 121 -25.06 -3.13 9.04
CA LEU A 121 -26.13 -2.95 8.05
C LEU A 121 -26.57 -4.26 7.37
N ALA A 122 -25.98 -5.40 7.73
CA ALA A 122 -26.16 -6.69 7.05
C ALA A 122 -25.89 -6.64 5.52
N ILE A 123 -25.09 -5.66 5.08
CA ILE A 123 -24.62 -5.52 3.70
C ILE A 123 -23.35 -6.35 3.56
N TYR A 124 -23.51 -7.66 3.62
CA TYR A 124 -22.45 -8.57 3.21
C TYR A 124 -22.70 -8.98 1.77
N PRO A 125 -21.75 -8.79 0.86
CA PRO A 125 -21.80 -9.57 -0.35
C PRO A 125 -21.69 -11.04 0.07
N PRO A 126 -22.61 -11.89 -0.40
CA PRO A 126 -22.69 -13.29 0.03
C PRO A 126 -21.45 -14.08 -0.36
N GLU A 127 -20.68 -13.58 -1.33
CA GLU A 127 -19.54 -14.30 -1.89
C GLU A 127 -18.30 -13.42 -2.06
N PRO A 128 -17.13 -13.93 -1.67
CA PRO A 128 -15.86 -13.28 -1.94
C PRO A 128 -15.52 -13.23 -3.44
N LEU A 129 -14.76 -12.22 -3.84
CA LEU A 129 -14.25 -12.09 -5.20
C LEU A 129 -13.11 -13.11 -5.40
N LEU A 130 -13.41 -14.22 -6.10
CA LEU A 130 -12.50 -15.29 -6.58
C LEU A 130 -12.05 -16.38 -5.61
#